data_AF-A0A7V4Y0V6-F1
#
_entry.id   AF-A0A7V4Y0V6-F1
#
_cell.length_a   1.000
_cell.length_b   1.000
_cell.length_c   1.000
_cell.angle_alpha   90.00
_cell.angle_beta   90.00
_cell.angle_gamma   90.00
#
_symmetry.space_group_name_H-M   'P 1'
#
loop_
_entity.id
_entity.type
_entity.pdbx_description
1 polymer ?
#
loop_
_entity_poly.entity_id
_entity_poly.type
_entity_poly.pdbx_seq_one_letter_code
_entity_poly.pdbx_strand_id
1 'polypeptide(L)'
;MVISLLENRHYRKRMQVEMTLTEKIRLHMENQGVTMEHLAFACHVHPSTVSRWLGGKRAITPDAIASIASALNRPDLVDEYCHSCACRCRMAGRPKPAA
;
A
#
# COMPACT_ATOMS: atom_id res chain seq x y z
N MET A 1 1.84 -38.53 -8.56
CA MET A 1 2.68 -37.32 -8.53
C MET A 1 1.90 -36.24 -7.80
N VAL A 2 2.22 -35.98 -6.53
CA VAL A 2 1.55 -34.96 -5.71
C VAL A 2 2.61 -33.92 -5.39
N ILE A 3 2.62 -32.82 -6.14
CA ILE A 3 3.57 -31.72 -5.94
C ILE A 3 2.79 -30.52 -5.39
N SER A 4 3.24 -30.06 -4.22
CA SER A 4 3.11 -28.70 -3.68
C SER A 4 1.76 -28.21 -3.16
N LEU A 5 1.38 -28.67 -1.95
CA LEU A 5 0.56 -27.90 -0.99
C LEU A 5 1.36 -27.47 0.26
N LEU A 6 2.69 -27.43 0.17
CA LEU A 6 3.57 -27.26 1.33
C LEU A 6 4.55 -26.07 1.27
N GLU A 7 4.42 -25.17 0.30
CA GLU A 7 5.29 -23.97 0.21
C GLU A 7 4.67 -22.67 0.74
N ASN A 8 3.51 -22.73 1.40
CA ASN A 8 2.85 -21.55 1.99
C ASN A 8 2.77 -21.58 3.53
N ARG A 9 3.58 -22.41 4.20
CA ARG A 9 3.60 -22.50 5.68
C ARG A 9 4.82 -21.86 6.34
N HIS A 10 5.88 -21.54 5.60
CA HIS A 10 7.11 -20.98 6.18
C HIS A 10 7.12 -19.45 6.35
N TYR A 11 6.16 -18.72 5.78
CA TYR A 11 6.03 -17.28 6.01
C TYR A 11 5.27 -16.92 7.31
N ARG A 12 4.72 -17.90 8.02
CA ARG A 12 3.89 -17.68 9.23
C ARG A 12 4.66 -17.54 10.54
N LYS A 13 5.99 -17.56 10.50
CA LYS A 13 6.80 -17.56 11.73
C LYS A 13 8.00 -16.63 11.59
N ARG A 14 7.74 -15.33 11.70
CA ARG A 14 8.61 -14.38 12.40
C ARG A 14 8.01 -12.98 12.33
N MET A 15 8.04 -12.31 13.48
CA MET A 15 7.84 -10.88 13.67
C MET A 15 6.40 -10.36 13.55
N GLN A 16 5.87 -9.85 14.67
CA GLN A 16 4.91 -8.75 14.69
C GLN A 16 5.63 -7.47 14.18
N VAL A 17 6.20 -7.52 12.98
CA VAL A 17 6.65 -6.31 12.29
C VAL A 17 5.40 -5.66 11.75
N GLU A 18 5.15 -4.43 12.17
CA GLU A 18 4.10 -3.61 11.56
C GLU A 18 4.33 -3.60 10.05
N MET A 19 3.38 -4.16 9.29
CA MET A 19 3.48 -4.17 7.84
C MET A 19 3.53 -2.74 7.33
N THR A 20 4.48 -2.47 6.45
CA THR A 20 4.58 -1.20 5.75
C THR A 20 3.39 -1.02 4.80
N LEU A 21 3.05 0.23 4.48
CA LEU A 21 1.96 0.54 3.55
C LEU A 21 2.11 -0.20 2.21
N THR A 22 3.34 -0.30 1.69
CA THR A 22 3.62 -1.00 0.42
C THR A 22 3.39 -2.50 0.50
N GLU A 23 3.68 -3.12 1.64
CA GLU A 23 3.39 -4.55 1.86
C GLU A 23 1.88 -4.80 1.95
N LYS A 24 1.13 -3.90 2.58
CA LYS A 24 -0.33 -4.01 2.63
C LYS A 24 -0.97 -3.86 1.26
N ILE A 25 -0.51 -2.92 0.44
CA ILE A 25 -0.98 -2.79 -0.96
C ILE A 25 -0.75 -4.11 -1.72
N ARG A 26 0.44 -4.72 -1.60
CA ARG A 26 0.72 -6.02 -2.23
C ARG A 26 -0.20 -7.12 -1.73
N LEU A 27 -0.42 -7.21 -0.42
CA LEU A 27 -1.31 -8.20 0.16
C LEU A 27 -2.75 -8.05 -0.39
N HIS A 28 -3.24 -6.82 -0.51
CA HIS A 28 -4.56 -6.57 -1.10
C HIS A 28 -4.62 -6.92 -2.59
N MET A 29 -3.56 -6.63 -3.35
CA MET A 29 -3.46 -7.05 -4.76
C MET A 29 -3.53 -8.58 -4.90
N GLU A 30 -2.76 -9.32 -4.10
CA GLU A 30 -2.75 -10.79 -4.11
C GLU A 30 -4.12 -11.36 -3.71
N ASN A 31 -4.74 -10.81 -2.66
CA ASN A 31 -6.06 -11.26 -2.20
C ASN A 31 -7.18 -11.03 -3.22
N GLN A 32 -7.08 -9.98 -4.03
CA GLN A 32 -8.08 -9.63 -5.05
C GLN A 32 -7.72 -10.16 -6.45
N GLY A 33 -6.55 -10.80 -6.61
CA GLY A 33 -6.06 -11.23 -7.92
C GLY A 33 -5.73 -10.08 -8.87
N VAL A 34 -5.44 -8.88 -8.34
CA VAL A 34 -5.12 -7.69 -9.14
C VAL A 34 -3.65 -7.71 -9.53
N THR A 35 -3.38 -7.65 -10.83
CA THR A 35 -2.01 -7.63 -11.35
C THR A 35 -1.40 -6.22 -11.25
N MET A 36 -0.06 -6.14 -11.30
CA MET A 36 0.64 -4.85 -11.38
C MET A 36 0.23 -4.03 -12.61
N GLU A 37 -0.05 -4.69 -13.73
CA GLU A 37 -0.49 -4.05 -14.97
C GLU A 37 -1.86 -3.40 -14.81
N HIS A 38 -2.78 -4.08 -14.13
CA HIS A 38 -4.10 -3.55 -13.83
C HIS A 38 -4.02 -2.32 -12.93
N LEU A 39 -3.18 -2.37 -11.89
CA LEU A 39 -2.95 -1.24 -10.99
C LEU A 39 -2.29 -0.05 -11.72
N ALA A 40 -1.35 -0.34 -12.62
CA ALA A 40 -0.68 0.67 -13.44
C ALA A 40 -1.66 1.37 -14.39
N PHE A 41 -2.54 0.59 -15.03
CA PHE A 41 -3.62 1.11 -15.86
C PHE A 41 -4.57 2.01 -15.07
N ALA A 42 -5.03 1.58 -13.89
CA ALA A 42 -5.91 2.37 -13.04
C ALA A 42 -5.27 3.67 -12.54
N CYS A 43 -3.96 3.69 -12.37
CA CYS A 43 -3.21 4.87 -11.93
C CYS A 43 -2.68 5.72 -13.11
N HIS A 44 -2.97 5.35 -14.36
CA HIS A 44 -2.45 6.00 -15.57
C HIS A 44 -0.91 6.12 -15.58
N VAL A 45 -0.21 5.10 -15.08
CA VAL A 45 1.26 5.06 -15.06
C VAL A 45 1.78 3.79 -15.73
N HIS A 46 3.06 3.81 -16.08
CA HIS A 46 3.74 2.60 -16.56
C HIS A 46 3.92 1.57 -15.41
N PRO A 47 3.82 0.24 -15.66
CA PRO A 47 4.01 -0.79 -14.62
C PRO A 47 5.34 -0.69 -13.88
N SER A 48 6.39 -0.19 -14.54
CA SER A 48 7.68 0.06 -13.90
C SER A 48 7.62 1.12 -12.79
N THR A 49 6.69 2.07 -12.87
CA THR A 49 6.45 3.07 -11.82
C THR A 49 5.82 2.40 -10.59
N VAL A 50 4.82 1.55 -10.79
CA VAL A 50 4.19 0.77 -9.71
C VAL A 50 5.22 -0.15 -9.04
N SER A 51 6.05 -0.83 -9.83
CA SER A 51 7.14 -1.65 -9.30
C SER A 51 8.11 -0.84 -8.42
N ARG A 52 8.47 0.38 -8.86
CA ARG A 52 9.33 1.28 -8.08
C ARG A 52 8.68 1.78 -6.79
N TRP A 53 7.36 2.01 -6.80
CA TRP A 53 6.59 2.36 -5.60
C TRP A 53 6.60 1.22 -4.59
N LEU A 54 6.16 0.04 -5.00
CA LEU A 54 6.06 -1.13 -4.12
C LEU A 54 7.44 -1.65 -3.67
N GLY A 55 8.49 -1.39 -4.46
CA GLY A 55 9.87 -1.69 -4.11
C GLY A 55 10.57 -0.63 -3.24
N GLY A 56 9.86 0.44 -2.82
CA GLY A 56 10.43 1.51 -2.00
C GLY A 56 11.50 2.38 -2.70
N LYS A 57 11.69 2.19 -4.02
CA LYS A 57 12.67 2.97 -4.82
C LYS A 57 12.15 4.36 -5.18
N ARG A 58 10.84 4.58 -5.06
CA ARG A 58 10.16 5.86 -5.31
C ARG A 58 9.04 6.05 -4.31
N ALA A 59 8.92 7.25 -3.75
CA ALA A 59 7.80 7.60 -2.89
C ALA A 59 6.48 7.59 -3.67
N ILE A 60 5.41 7.12 -3.01
CA ILE A 60 4.04 7.18 -3.52
C ILE A 60 3.53 8.61 -3.32
N THR A 61 2.97 9.21 -4.37
CA THR A 61 2.34 10.54 -4.28
C THR A 61 0.91 10.42 -3.73
N PRO A 62 0.34 11.50 -3.16
CA PRO A 62 -1.04 11.51 -2.67
C PRO A 62 -2.06 11.09 -3.75
N ASP A 63 -1.89 11.56 -4.97
CA ASP A 63 -2.79 11.21 -6.08
C ASP A 63 -2.68 9.72 -6.46
N ALA A 64 -1.46 9.18 -6.41
CA ALA A 64 -1.22 7.78 -6.69
C ALA A 64 -1.85 6.89 -5.62
N ILE A 65 -1.73 7.22 -4.33
CA ILE A 65 -2.38 6.41 -3.29
C ILE A 65 -3.90 6.47 -3.38
N ALA A 66 -4.49 7.62 -3.71
CA ALA A 66 -5.93 7.74 -3.93
C ALA A 66 -6.39 6.85 -5.09
N SER A 67 -5.63 6.83 -6.19
CA SER A 67 -5.91 5.98 -7.35
C SER A 67 -5.77 4.49 -7.01
N ILE A 68 -4.74 4.11 -6.24
CA ILE A 68 -4.53 2.73 -5.76
C ILE A 68 -5.66 2.30 -4.84
N ALA A 69 -6.04 3.14 -3.88
CA ALA A 69 -7.13 2.88 -2.94
C ALA A 69 -8.46 2.68 -3.66
N SER A 70 -8.74 3.52 -4.68
CA SER A 70 -9.91 3.37 -5.54
C SER A 70 -9.87 2.06 -6.34
N ALA A 71 -8.74 1.76 -6.99
CA ALA A 71 -8.57 0.55 -7.80
C ALA A 71 -8.73 -0.74 -6.98
N LEU A 72 -8.31 -0.74 -5.72
CA LEU A 72 -8.42 -1.87 -4.81
C LEU A 72 -9.72 -1.85 -3.99
N ASN A 73 -10.59 -0.84 -4.14
CA ASN A 73 -11.75 -0.62 -3.28
C ASN A 73 -11.40 -0.63 -1.77
N ARG A 74 -10.26 -0.04 -1.42
CA ARG A 74 -9.68 0.01 -0.06
C ARG A 74 -9.37 1.46 0.33
N PRO A 75 -10.38 2.24 0.76
CA PRO A 75 -10.18 3.63 1.16
C PRO A 75 -9.29 3.78 2.39
N ASP A 76 -9.20 2.74 3.22
CA ASP A 76 -8.34 2.64 4.40
C ASP A 76 -6.85 2.85 4.08
N LEU A 77 -6.41 2.52 2.86
CA LEU A 77 -5.03 2.76 2.43
C LEU A 77 -4.66 4.24 2.40
N VAL A 78 -5.63 5.14 2.21
CA VAL A 78 -5.39 6.59 2.23
C VAL A 78 -5.15 7.07 3.65
N ASP A 79 -5.91 6.56 4.63
CA ASP A 79 -5.75 6.91 6.04
C ASP A 79 -4.39 6.43 6.56
N GLU A 80 -4.00 5.22 6.20
CA GLU A 80 -2.69 4.67 6.53
C GLU A 80 -1.55 5.46 5.89
N TYR A 81 -1.70 5.84 4.62
CA TYR A 81 -0.75 6.74 3.96
C TYR A 81 -0.64 8.05 4.72
N CYS A 82 -1.76 8.67 5.12
CA CYS A 82 -1.78 9.90 5.89
C CYS A 82 -1.08 9.76 7.25
N HIS A 83 -1.28 8.64 7.95
CA HIS A 83 -0.61 8.35 9.23
C HIS A 83 0.89 8.13 9.09
N SER A 84 1.32 7.53 7.97
CA SER A 84 2.74 7.33 7.65
C SER A 84 3.40 8.57 7.02
N CYS A 85 2.59 9.51 6.52
CA CYS A 85 3.07 10.71 5.86
C CYS A 85 3.60 11.71 6.89
N ALA A 86 4.82 12.21 6.68
CA ALA A 86 5.34 13.38 7.38
C ALA A 86 4.69 14.70 6.91
N CYS A 87 3.46 14.65 6.36
CA CYS A 87 2.75 15.83 5.92
C CYS A 87 2.57 16.80 7.09
N ARG A 88 2.62 18.10 6.80
CA ARG A 88 2.20 19.15 7.75
C ARG A 88 0.70 19.10 8.08
N CYS A 89 -0.06 18.17 7.49
CA CYS A 89 -1.49 18.04 7.70
C CYS A 89 -1.87 17.65 9.15
N ARG A 90 -1.00 16.94 9.88
CA ARG A 90 -1.14 16.74 11.34
C ARG A 90 -0.90 17.99 12.20
N MET A 91 -0.23 19.02 11.68
CA MET A 91 0.02 20.28 12.42
C MET A 91 -1.13 21.28 12.30
N ALA A 92 -1.94 21.22 11.24
CA ALA A 92 -3.05 22.16 11.02
C ALA A 92 -4.31 21.87 11.85
N GLY A 93 -4.42 20.66 12.44
CA GLY A 93 -5.62 20.20 13.14
C GLY A 93 -5.59 20.24 14.66
N ARG A 94 -4.54 20.78 15.31
CA ARG A 94 -4.59 20.97 16.77
C ARG A 94 -5.40 22.25 17.05
N PRO A 95 -6.55 22.18 17.76
CA PRO A 95 -7.20 23.40 18.22
C PRO A 95 -6.18 24.20 19.04
N LYS A 96 -6.07 25.50 18.76
CA LYS A 96 -5.26 26.43 19.56
C LYS A 96 -5.72 26.27 21.02
N PRO A 97 -4.83 25.98 21.99
CA PRO A 97 -5.25 25.89 23.38
C PRO A 97 -5.92 27.21 23.74
N ALA A 98 -7.15 27.13 24.28
CA ALA A 98 -7.83 28.29 24.83
C ALA A 98 -6.91 28.91 25.89
N ALA A 99 -6.55 30.18 25.68
CA ALA A 99 -5.73 30.95 26.60
C ALA A 99 -6.46 31.23 27.90
#